data_AF-A0A1H5TGA1-F1
#
_entry.id   AF-A0A1H5TGA1-F1
#
_cell.length_a   1.000
_cell.length_b   1.000
_cell.length_c   1.000
_cell.angle_alpha   90.00
_cell.angle_beta   90.00
_cell.angle_gamma   90.00
#
_symmetry.space_group_name_H-M   'P 1'
#
loop_
_entity.id
_entity.type
_entity.pdbx_description
1 polymer ?
#
loop_
_entity_poly.entity_id
_entity_poly.type
_entity_poly.pdbx_seq_one_letter_code
_entity_poly.pdbx_strand_id
1 'polypeptide(L)'
;MKIKKVFLSVMIFVGISQIMVGCAESSGNTIYEEELVDQTYSADENDIYTYKLSDVELITKYDDLYSDAFKNMKNDFESEIEWKKSQSYDVDIDYCLNDIGYTYIDFDDDGSFELIFGSIEKKEDYWYGNHCFNEAYTLVDRTVVQICAGGERFLFWLGADGEIYKIGSSGAAYWGASRFHYDSSKTVYDGRTHFCDKGLIEDEYVGYLYDPVHILGSTEGITSASQTPECQISEDEMNKLTDEWRSNYVEIEWLKFADYIEKYPQVFE
;
A
#
# COMPACT_ATOMS: atom_id res chain seq x y z
N MET A 1 3.88 17.90 22.92
CA MET A 1 3.31 16.62 23.36
C MET A 1 1.89 16.53 22.79
N LYS A 2 1.77 16.11 21.52
CA LYS A 2 0.50 15.89 20.84
C LYS A 2 0.22 14.39 20.88
N ILE A 3 -0.98 14.03 21.32
CA ILE A 3 -1.46 12.65 21.45
C ILE A 3 -1.58 12.08 20.03
N LYS A 4 -0.80 11.04 19.72
CA LYS A 4 -0.95 10.24 18.48
C LYS A 4 -2.34 9.60 18.52
N LYS A 5 -3.17 9.83 17.48
CA LYS A 5 -4.37 9.03 17.26
C LYS A 5 -3.89 7.62 16.93
N VAL A 6 -4.04 6.71 17.88
CA VAL A 6 -3.94 5.28 17.60
C VAL A 6 -5.19 4.94 16.80
N PHE A 7 -5.03 4.48 15.56
CA PHE A 7 -6.10 3.84 14.81
C PHE A 7 -6.54 2.61 15.61
N LEU A 8 -7.72 2.72 16.21
CA LEU A 8 -8.43 1.59 16.79
C LEU A 8 -9.58 1.30 15.82
N SER A 9 -9.29 0.58 14.73
CA SER A 9 -10.35 0.08 13.86
C SER A 9 -11.05 -1.05 14.60
N VAL A 10 -12.23 -0.76 15.14
CA VAL A 10 -13.08 -1.75 15.83
C VAL A 10 -13.90 -2.46 14.76
N MET A 11 -13.42 -3.62 14.28
CA MET A 11 -14.25 -4.53 13.48
C MET A 11 -15.19 -5.33 14.41
N ILE A 12 -16.49 -5.01 14.39
CA ILE A 12 -17.51 -5.83 15.06
C ILE A 12 -17.99 -6.92 14.09
N PHE A 13 -17.52 -8.16 14.29
CA PHE A 13 -18.11 -9.34 13.64
C PHE A 13 -19.37 -9.78 14.39
N VAL A 14 -20.56 -9.56 13.80
CA VAL A 14 -21.80 -10.16 14.31
C VAL A 14 -21.92 -11.60 13.79
N GLY A 15 -21.36 -12.54 14.55
CA GLY A 15 -21.57 -13.97 14.34
C GLY A 15 -23.00 -14.38 14.73
N ILE A 16 -23.88 -14.60 13.75
CA ILE A 16 -25.19 -15.21 13.99
C ILE A 16 -24.99 -16.69 14.28
N SER A 17 -25.10 -17.11 15.54
CA SER A 17 -25.34 -18.52 15.88
C SER A 17 -26.77 -18.71 16.36
N GLN A 18 -27.52 -19.53 15.61
CA GLN A 18 -28.81 -20.06 16.04
C GLN A 18 -28.58 -21.06 17.19
N ILE A 19 -29.16 -20.82 18.38
CA ILE A 19 -29.42 -21.89 19.35
C ILE A 19 -30.85 -21.79 19.88
N MET A 20 -31.48 -22.96 19.89
CA MET A 20 -32.88 -23.21 20.20
C MET A 20 -33.24 -22.98 21.67
N VAL A 21 -34.53 -22.71 21.85
CA VAL A 21 -35.26 -22.61 23.13
C VAL A 21 -35.07 -23.86 23.99
N GLY A 22 -34.69 -23.65 25.25
CA GLY A 22 -34.75 -24.64 26.32
C GLY A 22 -34.71 -23.98 27.69
N CYS A 23 -35.82 -24.05 28.44
CA CYS A 23 -35.97 -23.54 29.80
C CYS A 23 -34.98 -24.17 30.79
N ALA A 24 -34.29 -23.36 31.60
CA ALA A 24 -34.22 -23.48 33.06
C ALA A 24 -33.21 -22.48 33.68
N GLU A 25 -33.73 -21.72 34.64
CA GLU A 25 -33.11 -21.05 35.81
C GLU A 25 -31.70 -20.45 35.75
N SER A 26 -31.69 -19.14 36.06
CA SER A 26 -30.58 -18.21 36.09
C SER A 26 -29.51 -18.53 37.14
N SER A 27 -28.28 -18.70 36.70
CA SER A 27 -27.08 -18.25 37.43
C SER A 27 -26.24 -17.43 36.46
N GLY A 28 -26.15 -16.13 36.72
CA GLY A 28 -25.45 -15.18 35.86
C GLY A 28 -23.98 -15.54 35.69
N ASN A 29 -23.62 -15.88 34.45
CA ASN A 29 -22.25 -15.77 33.97
C ASN A 29 -22.29 -14.69 32.89
N THR A 30 -21.82 -13.50 33.25
CA THR A 30 -21.50 -12.45 32.28
C THR A 30 -20.33 -12.98 31.47
N ILE A 31 -20.59 -13.45 30.25
CA ILE A 31 -19.52 -13.68 29.28
C ILE A 31 -19.06 -12.29 28.87
N TYR A 32 -17.87 -11.91 29.30
CA TYR A 32 -17.18 -10.75 28.73
C TYR A 32 -16.88 -11.11 27.29
N GLU A 33 -17.53 -10.43 26.34
CA GLU A 33 -17.09 -10.42 24.96
C GLU A 33 -15.66 -9.86 24.96
N GLU A 34 -14.70 -10.71 24.58
CA GLU A 34 -13.33 -10.30 24.39
C GLU A 34 -13.31 -9.43 23.12
N GLU A 35 -13.08 -8.13 23.32
CA GLU A 35 -12.91 -7.16 22.25
C GLU A 35 -11.70 -7.63 21.41
N LEU A 36 -11.95 -8.10 20.19
CA LEU A 36 -10.90 -8.45 19.23
C LEU A 36 -10.14 -7.17 18.90
N VAL A 37 -9.03 -6.95 19.60
CA VAL A 37 -8.08 -5.89 19.26
C VAL A 37 -7.54 -6.21 17.88
N ASP A 38 -7.77 -5.33 16.92
CA ASP A 38 -7.12 -5.37 15.62
C ASP A 38 -5.59 -5.29 15.84
N GLN A 39 -4.88 -6.41 15.65
CA GLN A 39 -3.43 -6.52 15.81
C GLN A 39 -2.68 -6.19 14.52
N THR A 40 -3.37 -5.61 13.54
CA THR A 40 -2.81 -5.38 12.20
C THR A 40 -1.64 -4.39 12.22
N TYR A 41 -1.56 -3.52 13.23
CA TYR A 41 -0.41 -2.64 13.46
C TYR A 41 0.22 -2.89 14.83
N SER A 42 1.56 -3.09 14.87
CA SER A 42 2.33 -3.14 16.12
C SER A 42 3.52 -2.18 16.08
N ALA A 43 3.74 -1.40 17.14
CA ALA A 43 4.93 -0.54 17.25
C ALA A 43 6.08 -1.27 17.98
N ASP A 44 7.30 -1.13 17.47
CA ASP A 44 8.51 -1.63 18.13
C ASP A 44 9.04 -0.65 19.20
N GLU A 45 10.16 -1.00 19.86
CA GLU A 45 10.79 -0.15 20.88
C GLU A 45 11.33 1.20 20.33
N ASN A 46 11.39 1.37 19.00
CA ASN A 46 11.88 2.55 18.31
C ASN A 46 10.75 3.40 17.67
N ASP A 47 9.48 3.15 18.03
CA ASP A 47 8.30 3.79 17.42
C ASP A 47 8.12 3.48 15.92
N ILE A 48 8.73 2.40 15.40
CA ILE A 48 8.49 1.92 14.04
C ILE A 48 7.26 1.02 14.07
N TYR A 49 6.27 1.33 13.21
CA TYR A 49 5.04 0.55 13.10
C TYR A 49 5.23 -0.57 12.08
N THR A 50 4.71 -1.76 12.36
CA THR A 50 4.67 -2.89 11.44
C THR A 50 3.23 -3.26 11.14
N TYR A 51 2.88 -3.30 9.86
CA TYR A 51 1.65 -3.85 9.31
C TYR A 51 1.77 -5.37 9.12
N LYS A 52 0.82 -6.13 9.67
CA LYS A 52 0.73 -7.58 9.48
C LYS A 52 -0.71 -8.04 9.43
N LEU A 53 -1.15 -8.51 8.28
CA LEU A 53 -2.42 -9.20 8.15
C LEU A 53 -2.24 -10.70 8.44
N SER A 54 -2.99 -11.23 9.42
CA SER A 54 -2.92 -12.64 9.83
C SER A 54 -4.26 -13.38 9.83
N ASP A 55 -5.35 -12.68 9.51
CA ASP A 55 -6.68 -13.29 9.40
C ASP A 55 -6.77 -14.20 8.16
N VAL A 56 -6.82 -15.51 8.39
CA VAL A 56 -6.83 -16.53 7.34
C VAL A 56 -8.12 -16.51 6.53
N GLU A 57 -9.26 -16.18 7.13
CA GLU A 57 -10.54 -16.13 6.42
C GLU A 57 -10.57 -14.91 5.49
N LEU A 58 -10.09 -13.76 5.98
CA LEU A 58 -9.95 -12.55 5.18
C LEU A 58 -8.97 -12.75 4.02
N ILE A 59 -7.78 -13.30 4.30
CA ILE A 59 -6.78 -13.61 3.27
C ILE A 59 -7.39 -14.53 2.21
N THR A 60 -8.02 -15.64 2.63
CA THR A 60 -8.61 -16.61 1.67
C THR A 60 -9.73 -16.00 0.84
N LYS A 61 -10.54 -15.10 1.40
CA LYS A 61 -11.57 -14.36 0.67
C LYS A 61 -10.95 -13.48 -0.41
N TYR A 62 -9.93 -12.68 -0.07
CA TYR A 62 -9.34 -11.73 -1.01
C TYR A 62 -8.39 -12.39 -2.01
N ASP A 63 -7.78 -13.53 -1.67
CA ASP A 63 -7.05 -14.40 -2.61
C ASP A 63 -7.94 -14.75 -3.81
N ASP A 64 -9.20 -15.14 -3.56
CA ASP A 64 -10.17 -15.48 -4.60
C ASP A 64 -10.58 -14.25 -5.42
N LEU A 65 -10.93 -13.14 -4.74
CA LEU A 65 -11.41 -11.91 -5.38
C LEU A 65 -10.36 -11.26 -6.28
N TYR A 66 -9.08 -11.33 -5.92
CA TYR A 66 -7.97 -10.74 -6.67
C TYR A 66 -7.20 -11.74 -7.55
N SER A 67 -7.75 -12.93 -7.80
CA SER A 67 -7.10 -13.94 -8.62
C SER A 67 -6.61 -13.43 -9.99
N ASP A 68 -7.37 -12.54 -10.64
CA ASP A 68 -6.96 -11.87 -11.87
C ASP A 68 -5.74 -10.95 -11.69
N ALA A 69 -5.62 -10.24 -10.55
CA ALA A 69 -4.46 -9.40 -10.25
C ALA A 69 -3.19 -10.25 -10.10
N PHE A 70 -3.27 -11.37 -9.37
CA PHE A 70 -2.16 -12.31 -9.24
C PHE A 70 -1.73 -12.89 -10.58
N LYS A 71 -2.70 -13.24 -11.44
CA LYS A 71 -2.43 -13.72 -12.80
C LYS A 71 -1.70 -12.67 -13.64
N ASN A 72 -2.17 -11.41 -13.59
CA ASN A 72 -1.56 -10.31 -14.31
C ASN A 72 -0.12 -10.04 -13.82
N MET A 73 0.08 -9.96 -12.50
CA MET A 73 1.40 -9.79 -11.89
C MET A 73 2.40 -10.85 -12.37
N LYS A 74 2.02 -12.13 -12.37
CA LYS A 74 2.88 -13.21 -12.86
C LYS A 74 3.21 -13.04 -14.35
N ASN A 75 2.21 -12.74 -15.17
CA ASN A 75 2.40 -12.58 -16.62
C ASN A 75 3.30 -11.39 -16.95
N ASP A 76 3.12 -10.26 -16.26
CA ASP A 76 3.93 -9.06 -16.43
C ASP A 76 5.39 -9.34 -16.05
N PHE A 77 5.60 -10.03 -14.93
CA PHE A 77 6.93 -10.44 -14.48
C PHE A 77 7.64 -11.39 -15.47
N GLU A 78 6.93 -12.41 -15.97
CA GLU A 78 7.47 -13.33 -16.98
C GLU A 78 7.80 -12.61 -18.30
N SER A 79 6.94 -11.68 -18.71
CA SER A 79 7.14 -10.86 -19.92
C SER A 79 8.37 -9.95 -19.79
N GLU A 80 8.59 -9.35 -18.62
CA GLU A 80 9.78 -8.53 -18.35
C GLU A 80 11.06 -9.36 -18.40
N ILE A 81 11.04 -10.57 -17.82
CA ILE A 81 12.17 -11.51 -17.88
C ILE A 81 12.49 -11.89 -19.33
N GLU A 82 11.48 -12.24 -20.13
CA GLU A 82 11.66 -12.58 -21.54
C GLU A 82 12.22 -11.39 -22.33
N TRP A 83 11.69 -10.19 -22.10
CA TRP A 83 12.19 -8.98 -22.72
C TRP A 83 13.65 -8.72 -22.35
N LYS A 84 14.03 -8.76 -21.06
CA LYS A 84 15.42 -8.56 -20.60
C LYS A 84 16.38 -9.58 -21.22
N LYS A 85 15.99 -10.87 -21.29
CA LYS A 85 16.75 -11.93 -21.97
C LYS A 85 16.94 -11.64 -23.47
N SER A 86 15.92 -11.09 -24.14
CA SER A 86 15.99 -10.75 -25.56
C SER A 86 16.99 -9.62 -25.87
N GLN A 87 17.31 -8.77 -24.89
CA GLN A 87 18.21 -7.61 -25.07
C GLN A 87 19.71 -7.97 -24.98
N SER A 88 20.09 -9.25 -24.97
CA SER A 88 21.49 -9.73 -24.97
C SER A 88 22.33 -9.28 -23.77
N TYR A 89 21.70 -8.87 -22.68
CA TYR A 89 22.38 -8.73 -21.41
C TYR A 89 22.55 -10.13 -20.82
N ASP A 90 23.80 -10.48 -20.49
CA ASP A 90 24.13 -11.58 -19.57
C ASP A 90 23.70 -11.11 -18.17
N VAL A 91 22.40 -10.93 -17.98
CA VAL A 91 21.83 -10.58 -16.69
C VAL A 91 21.72 -11.87 -15.91
N ASP A 92 22.49 -11.94 -14.83
CA ASP A 92 22.19 -12.77 -13.66
C ASP A 92 20.83 -12.28 -13.13
N ILE A 93 19.76 -12.71 -13.79
CA ILE A 93 18.38 -12.46 -13.37
C ILE A 93 18.12 -13.46 -12.23
N ASP A 94 18.64 -13.16 -11.04
CA ASP A 94 18.11 -13.65 -9.78
C ASP A 94 16.79 -12.92 -9.45
N TYR A 95 15.93 -12.69 -10.45
CA TYR A 95 14.56 -12.21 -10.22
C TYR A 95 13.71 -13.42 -9.83
N CYS A 96 13.64 -13.64 -8.52
CA CYS A 96 12.87 -14.72 -7.97
C CYS A 96 11.47 -14.23 -7.62
N LEU A 97 10.42 -14.96 -8.03
CA LEU A 97 9.06 -14.76 -7.49
C LEU A 97 9.03 -14.90 -5.96
N ASN A 98 10.05 -15.53 -5.38
CA ASN A 98 10.27 -15.61 -3.93
C ASN A 98 10.58 -14.26 -3.28
N ASP A 99 10.95 -13.23 -4.05
CA ASP A 99 11.30 -11.90 -3.55
C ASP A 99 10.11 -10.93 -3.63
N ILE A 100 8.97 -11.41 -4.12
CA ILE A 100 7.72 -10.63 -4.23
C ILE A 100 6.80 -10.99 -3.07
N GLY A 101 6.43 -9.95 -2.34
CA GLY A 101 5.46 -9.98 -1.27
C GLY A 101 4.12 -9.43 -1.74
N TYR A 102 3.05 -9.88 -1.10
CA TYR A 102 1.74 -9.26 -1.19
C TYR A 102 1.09 -9.15 0.18
N THR A 103 0.12 -8.26 0.30
CA THR A 103 -0.80 -8.21 1.45
C THR A 103 -2.06 -7.45 1.07
N TYR A 104 -3.07 -7.46 1.93
CA TYR A 104 -4.31 -6.73 1.74
C TYR A 104 -4.41 -5.62 2.77
N ILE A 105 -4.82 -4.41 2.39
CA ILE A 105 -4.94 -3.23 3.26
C ILE A 105 -6.23 -2.49 2.90
N ASP A 106 -7.00 -2.08 3.90
CA ASP A 106 -8.14 -1.18 3.72
C ASP A 106 -7.61 0.26 3.73
N PHE A 107 -7.50 0.88 2.55
CA PHE A 107 -6.88 2.21 2.45
C PHE A 107 -7.79 3.37 2.84
N ASP A 108 -9.11 3.21 2.74
CA ASP A 108 -10.09 4.27 3.01
C ASP A 108 -11.08 3.94 4.14
N ASP A 109 -10.79 2.90 4.93
CA ASP A 109 -11.57 2.40 6.06
C ASP A 109 -13.03 2.06 5.67
N ASP A 110 -13.25 1.58 4.43
CA ASP A 110 -14.58 1.25 3.91
C ASP A 110 -15.00 -0.22 4.18
N GLY A 111 -14.07 -1.05 4.68
CA GLY A 111 -14.23 -2.47 4.96
C GLY A 111 -13.90 -3.40 3.78
N SER A 112 -13.58 -2.82 2.62
CA SER A 112 -13.01 -3.48 1.44
C SER A 112 -11.49 -3.31 1.50
N PHE A 113 -10.76 -4.36 1.13
CA PHE A 113 -9.31 -4.32 1.19
C PHE A 113 -8.75 -4.25 -0.22
N GLU A 114 -7.81 -3.34 -0.44
CA GLU A 114 -6.93 -3.27 -1.58
C GLU A 114 -5.81 -4.29 -1.47
N LEU A 115 -5.37 -4.82 -2.61
CA LEU A 115 -4.21 -5.69 -2.71
C LEU A 115 -2.98 -4.86 -3.08
N ILE A 116 -1.89 -5.01 -2.34
CA ILE A 116 -0.60 -4.41 -2.70
C ILE A 116 0.48 -5.48 -2.94
N PHE A 117 1.43 -5.16 -3.82
CA PHE A 117 2.63 -5.95 -4.07
C PHE A 117 3.90 -5.12 -3.85
N GLY A 118 4.89 -5.74 -3.23
CA GLY A 118 6.19 -5.13 -2.92
C GLY A 118 7.31 -6.15 -2.86
N SER A 119 8.51 -5.70 -2.50
CA SER A 119 9.65 -6.61 -2.34
C SER A 119 9.80 -7.09 -0.90
N ILE A 120 10.09 -8.38 -0.73
CA ILE A 120 10.37 -8.99 0.59
C ILE A 120 11.80 -8.68 1.04
N GLU A 121 12.74 -8.55 0.11
CA GLU A 121 14.16 -8.44 0.43
C GLU A 121 14.59 -7.04 0.87
N LYS A 122 15.32 -7.00 2.00
CA LYS A 122 16.03 -5.82 2.53
C LYS A 122 17.25 -5.56 1.68
N LYS A 123 17.06 -4.84 0.58
CA LYS A 123 18.19 -4.27 -0.14
C LYS A 123 18.69 -3.05 0.65
N GLU A 124 19.71 -3.29 1.48
CA GLU A 124 20.36 -2.29 2.34
C GLU A 124 20.86 -1.05 1.57
N ASP A 125 21.06 -1.16 0.26
CA ASP A 125 21.61 -0.10 -0.61
C ASP A 125 20.54 0.75 -1.33
N TYR A 126 19.26 0.42 -1.23
CA TYR A 126 18.20 1.26 -1.79
C TYR A 126 17.72 2.25 -0.75
N TRP A 127 17.48 3.49 -1.18
CA TRP A 127 17.12 4.61 -0.32
C TRP A 127 15.78 4.41 0.44
N TYR A 128 15.10 3.26 0.28
CA TYR A 128 13.70 3.03 0.70
C TYR A 128 13.36 1.60 1.20
N GLY A 129 14.32 0.73 1.53
CA GLY A 129 14.10 -0.52 2.31
C GLY A 129 12.90 -1.44 1.95
N ASN A 130 12.41 -2.20 2.94
CA ASN A 130 11.31 -3.22 2.83
C ASN A 130 9.89 -2.69 3.01
N HIS A 131 9.77 -1.39 3.20
CA HIS A 131 8.52 -0.71 3.53
C HIS A 131 7.82 -0.16 2.28
N CYS A 132 8.35 -0.49 1.09
CA CYS A 132 7.80 -0.01 -0.17
C CYS A 132 6.99 -1.05 -0.91
N PHE A 133 5.92 -0.57 -1.52
CA PHE A 133 5.13 -1.30 -2.51
C PHE A 133 5.25 -0.61 -3.87
N ASN A 134 5.07 -1.40 -4.92
CA ASN A 134 5.19 -0.93 -6.30
C ASN A 134 3.85 -0.96 -7.02
N GLU A 135 2.95 -1.84 -6.59
CA GLU A 135 1.65 -1.99 -7.23
C GLU A 135 0.55 -2.12 -6.20
N ALA A 136 -0.62 -1.60 -6.54
CA ALA A 136 -1.82 -1.70 -5.75
C ALA A 136 -3.04 -1.87 -6.66
N TYR A 137 -4.02 -2.61 -6.15
CA TYR A 137 -5.24 -3.00 -6.86
C TYR A 137 -6.44 -2.86 -5.93
N THR A 138 -7.57 -2.45 -6.49
CA THR A 138 -8.88 -2.41 -5.82
C THR A 138 -9.92 -3.18 -6.64
N LEU A 139 -11.15 -3.26 -6.15
CA LEU A 139 -12.31 -3.85 -6.82
C LEU A 139 -13.37 -2.80 -7.13
N VAL A 140 -13.69 -2.61 -8.41
CA VAL A 140 -14.86 -1.84 -8.84
C VAL A 140 -15.87 -2.80 -9.45
N ASP A 141 -17.05 -2.94 -8.83
CA ASP A 141 -18.09 -3.89 -9.25
C ASP A 141 -17.54 -5.34 -9.43
N ARG A 142 -16.66 -5.77 -8.52
CA ARG A 142 -15.93 -7.06 -8.55
C ARG A 142 -14.95 -7.24 -9.71
N THR A 143 -14.64 -6.15 -10.43
CA THR A 143 -13.58 -6.13 -11.44
C THR A 143 -12.32 -5.60 -10.79
N VAL A 144 -11.21 -6.31 -10.98
CA VAL A 144 -9.88 -5.87 -10.54
C VAL A 144 -9.49 -4.60 -11.30
N VAL A 145 -9.09 -3.57 -10.55
CA VAL A 145 -8.60 -2.29 -11.09
C VAL A 145 -7.24 -1.99 -10.46
N GLN A 146 -6.20 -1.86 -11.27
CA GLN A 146 -4.90 -1.40 -10.79
C GLN A 146 -4.97 0.11 -10.52
N ILE A 147 -4.63 0.52 -9.29
CA ILE A 147 -4.70 1.92 -8.82
C ILE A 147 -3.33 2.59 -8.76
N CYS A 148 -2.26 1.82 -8.60
CA CYS A 148 -0.89 2.31 -8.77
C CYS A 148 0.01 1.28 -9.45
N ALA A 149 0.97 1.80 -10.22
CA ALA A 149 2.03 1.04 -10.86
C ALA A 149 3.31 1.89 -10.84
N GLY A 150 4.25 1.52 -9.99
CA GLY A 150 5.47 2.27 -9.73
C GLY A 150 6.62 1.97 -10.69
N GLY A 151 6.70 0.72 -11.16
CA GLY A 151 7.83 0.23 -11.94
C GLY A 151 9.17 0.55 -11.27
N GLU A 152 10.23 0.78 -12.06
CA GLU A 152 11.56 1.15 -11.53
C GLU A 152 11.69 2.64 -11.14
N ARG A 153 10.61 3.45 -11.25
CA ARG A 153 10.70 4.93 -11.16
C ARG A 153 9.98 5.54 -9.98
N PHE A 154 8.97 4.87 -9.45
CA PHE A 154 8.22 5.33 -8.30
C PHE A 154 8.17 4.24 -7.25
N LEU A 155 8.36 4.65 -6.00
CA LEU A 155 8.22 3.80 -4.84
C LEU A 155 7.14 4.39 -3.96
N PHE A 156 6.24 3.54 -3.48
CA PHE A 156 5.18 3.91 -2.56
C PHE A 156 5.48 3.37 -1.17
N TRP A 157 5.11 4.08 -0.12
CA TRP A 157 5.14 3.54 1.24
C TRP A 157 3.92 3.99 2.02
N LEU A 158 3.60 3.24 3.07
CA LEU A 158 2.51 3.53 3.98
C LEU A 158 2.99 4.40 5.11
N GLY A 159 2.22 5.43 5.41
CA GLY A 159 2.39 6.27 6.59
C GLY A 159 1.70 5.69 7.81
N ALA A 160 2.28 5.90 8.99
CA ALA A 160 1.59 5.62 10.26
C ALA A 160 0.43 6.59 10.54
N ASP A 161 0.23 7.60 9.68
CA ASP A 161 -0.91 8.50 9.65
C ASP A 161 -2.08 7.99 8.78
N GLY A 162 -1.93 6.81 8.15
CA GLY A 162 -2.95 6.23 7.25
C GLY A 162 -2.82 6.70 5.81
N GLU A 163 -1.84 7.56 5.51
CA GLU A 163 -1.65 8.13 4.19
C GLU A 163 -0.71 7.28 3.34
N ILE A 164 -0.82 7.42 2.02
CA ILE A 164 0.06 6.79 1.04
C ILE A 164 1.06 7.84 0.56
N TYR A 165 2.32 7.49 0.59
CA TYR A 165 3.38 8.34 0.11
C TYR A 165 4.01 7.78 -1.14
N LYS A 166 4.44 8.65 -2.04
CA LYS A 166 5.13 8.32 -3.28
C LYS A 166 6.39 9.16 -3.38
N ILE A 167 7.48 8.57 -3.81
CA ILE A 167 8.66 9.31 -4.26
C ILE A 167 8.90 9.07 -5.74
N GLY A 168 9.32 10.11 -6.44
CA GLY A 168 9.69 10.04 -7.85
C GLY A 168 10.78 11.02 -8.22
N SER A 169 11.55 10.67 -9.26
CA SER A 169 12.51 11.57 -9.89
C SER A 169 12.40 11.52 -11.41
N SER A 170 12.58 12.67 -12.05
CA SER A 170 12.74 12.82 -13.50
C SER A 170 14.06 13.50 -13.89
N GLY A 171 15.06 13.43 -13.00
CA GLY A 171 16.39 14.01 -13.18
C GLY A 171 16.87 14.77 -11.94
N ALA A 172 18.14 15.20 -11.94
CA ALA A 172 18.76 15.84 -10.77
C ALA A 172 18.07 17.13 -10.30
N ALA A 173 17.36 17.83 -11.19
CA ALA A 173 16.64 19.07 -10.88
C ALA A 173 15.14 18.87 -10.58
N TYR A 174 14.65 17.63 -10.68
CA TYR A 174 13.23 17.28 -10.55
C TYR A 174 13.08 15.99 -9.77
N TRP A 175 12.82 16.13 -8.49
CA TRP A 175 12.48 15.03 -7.62
C TRP A 175 11.57 15.54 -6.50
N GLY A 176 10.76 14.67 -5.94
CA GLY A 176 9.95 15.01 -4.79
C GLY A 176 9.20 13.82 -4.25
N ALA A 177 8.56 14.05 -3.13
CA ALA A 177 7.60 13.16 -2.54
C ALA A 177 6.20 13.79 -2.62
N SER A 178 5.20 12.94 -2.82
CA SER A 178 3.80 13.30 -2.75
C SER A 178 3.15 12.48 -1.65
N ARG A 179 2.18 13.06 -0.93
CA ARG A 179 1.28 12.37 0.00
C ARG A 179 -0.12 12.31 -0.61
N PHE A 180 -0.78 11.17 -0.45
CA PHE A 180 -2.09 10.86 -0.98
C PHE A 180 -2.94 10.16 0.06
N HIS A 181 -4.24 10.42 0.04
CA HIS A 181 -5.24 9.49 0.52
C HIS A 181 -5.86 8.71 -0.63
N TYR A 182 -6.43 7.55 -0.31
CA TYR A 182 -7.27 6.80 -1.23
C TYR A 182 -8.75 7.18 -1.02
N ASP A 183 -9.49 7.30 -2.12
CA ASP A 183 -10.95 7.47 -2.15
C ASP A 183 -11.52 6.55 -3.22
N SER A 184 -12.07 5.41 -2.80
CA SER A 184 -12.69 4.41 -3.67
C SER A 184 -13.83 4.99 -4.51
N SER A 185 -14.52 6.04 -4.03
CA SER A 185 -15.60 6.71 -4.78
C SER A 185 -15.10 7.46 -6.03
N LYS A 186 -13.78 7.68 -6.14
CA LYS A 186 -13.12 8.28 -7.31
C LYS A 186 -12.48 7.24 -8.22
N THR A 187 -12.44 5.96 -7.82
CA THR A 187 -11.93 4.89 -8.69
C THR A 187 -12.97 4.55 -9.76
N VAL A 188 -12.54 4.60 -11.02
CA VAL A 188 -13.36 4.20 -12.17
C VAL A 188 -12.63 3.16 -12.99
N TYR A 189 -13.34 2.09 -13.37
CA TYR A 189 -12.84 1.16 -14.38
C TYR A 189 -13.03 1.76 -15.78
N ASP A 190 -11.91 2.01 -16.47
CA ASP A 190 -11.88 2.52 -17.83
C ASP A 190 -11.14 1.57 -18.81
N GLY A 191 -10.81 0.35 -18.35
CA GLY A 191 -10.11 -0.67 -19.14
C GLY A 191 -8.63 -0.38 -19.41
N ARG A 192 -8.02 0.59 -18.72
CA ARG A 192 -6.60 0.94 -18.90
C ARG A 192 -5.79 0.76 -17.62
N THR A 193 -4.52 0.41 -17.80
CA THR A 193 -3.49 0.47 -16.76
C THR A 193 -2.90 1.87 -16.72
N HIS A 194 -2.75 2.44 -15.53
CA HIS A 194 -2.28 3.81 -15.37
C HIS A 194 -1.23 3.95 -14.27
N PHE A 195 -0.27 4.85 -14.51
CA PHE A 195 0.74 5.25 -13.52
C PHE A 195 0.09 6.17 -12.47
N CYS A 196 -0.61 5.56 -11.51
CA CYS A 196 -1.03 6.20 -10.25
C CYS A 196 -2.01 7.37 -10.42
N ASP A 197 -3.22 7.08 -10.87
CA ASP A 197 -4.26 8.11 -11.09
C ASP A 197 -5.69 7.68 -10.74
N LYS A 198 -5.90 6.47 -10.17
CA LYS A 198 -7.24 5.96 -9.87
C LYS A 198 -7.49 5.91 -8.38
N GLY A 199 -8.33 6.81 -7.88
CA GLY A 199 -8.70 6.87 -6.46
C GLY A 199 -7.63 7.44 -5.54
N LEU A 200 -6.37 7.55 -5.97
CA LEU A 200 -5.33 8.26 -5.21
C LEU A 200 -5.47 9.77 -5.41
N ILE A 201 -5.77 10.49 -4.33
CA ILE A 201 -5.96 11.95 -4.32
C ILE A 201 -4.73 12.59 -3.70
N GLU A 202 -4.02 13.40 -4.46
CA GLU A 202 -2.81 14.07 -3.98
C GLU A 202 -3.16 15.24 -3.06
N ASP A 203 -2.73 15.14 -1.80
CA ASP A 203 -2.96 16.15 -0.77
C ASP A 203 -1.81 17.13 -0.63
N GLU A 204 -0.59 16.69 -0.95
CA GLU A 204 0.60 17.45 -0.64
C GLU A 204 1.79 16.98 -1.49
N TYR A 205 2.63 17.91 -1.93
CA TYR A 205 3.88 17.64 -2.63
C TYR A 205 5.02 18.45 -2.02
N VAL A 206 6.16 17.80 -1.81
CA VAL A 206 7.41 18.42 -1.36
C VAL A 206 8.54 17.96 -2.26
N GLY A 207 9.32 18.88 -2.83
CA GLY A 207 10.42 18.51 -3.70
C GLY A 207 11.13 19.67 -4.38
N TYR A 208 12.00 19.34 -5.33
CA TYR A 208 12.67 20.31 -6.20
C TYR A 208 11.97 20.41 -7.56
N LEU A 209 11.63 21.65 -7.91
CA LEU A 209 11.22 22.06 -9.25
C LEU A 209 12.02 23.30 -9.65
N TYR A 210 13.31 23.10 -9.94
CA TYR A 210 14.37 24.12 -9.96
C TYR A 210 14.75 24.67 -8.59
N ASP A 211 13.77 25.04 -7.78
CA ASP A 211 13.93 25.48 -6.39
C ASP A 211 13.11 24.58 -5.45
N PRO A 212 13.40 24.55 -4.14
CA PRO A 212 12.61 23.81 -3.16
C PRO A 212 11.18 24.35 -3.10
N VAL A 213 10.22 23.43 -3.22
CA VAL A 213 8.81 23.77 -3.19
C VAL A 213 8.01 22.85 -2.28
N HIS A 214 6.93 23.41 -1.76
CA HIS A 214 5.92 22.73 -0.97
C HIS A 214 4.55 23.16 -1.47
N ILE A 215 3.81 22.24 -2.07
CA ILE A 215 2.49 22.49 -2.65
C ILE A 215 1.46 21.78 -1.77
N LEU A 216 0.48 22.52 -1.28
CA LEU A 216 -0.69 21.97 -0.61
C LEU A 216 -1.78 21.71 -1.66
N GLY A 217 -2.23 20.47 -1.76
CA GLY A 217 -3.14 19.94 -2.76
C GLY A 217 -2.43 19.36 -3.98
N SER A 218 -3.21 19.18 -5.05
CA SER A 218 -2.76 18.53 -6.28
C SER A 218 -1.65 19.30 -7.01
N THR A 219 -0.73 18.54 -7.59
CA THR A 219 0.28 19.00 -8.55
C THR A 219 -0.26 19.19 -9.97
N GLU A 220 -1.57 19.12 -10.21
CA GLU A 220 -2.13 19.51 -11.50
C GLU A 220 -1.77 20.98 -11.81
N GLY A 221 -1.06 21.20 -12.94
CA GLY A 221 -0.53 22.52 -13.26
C GLY A 221 0.71 22.93 -12.43
N ILE A 222 1.50 21.94 -11.99
CA ILE A 222 2.66 22.10 -11.09
C ILE A 222 3.58 23.27 -11.42
N THR A 223 3.81 23.55 -12.70
CA THR A 223 4.68 24.64 -13.18
C THR A 223 4.20 26.02 -12.72
N SER A 224 2.89 26.24 -12.63
CA SER A 224 2.33 27.51 -12.17
C SER A 224 2.21 27.55 -10.65
N ALA A 225 1.81 26.44 -10.03
CA ALA A 225 1.72 26.34 -8.58
C ALA A 225 3.08 26.59 -7.91
N SER A 226 4.14 25.99 -8.45
CA SER A 226 5.50 26.12 -7.93
C SER A 226 6.01 27.56 -7.91
N GLN A 227 5.54 28.44 -8.79
CA GLN A 227 6.02 29.83 -8.88
C GLN A 227 5.34 30.79 -7.89
N THR A 228 4.35 30.31 -7.13
CA THR A 228 3.67 31.14 -6.14
C THR A 228 4.52 31.30 -4.88
N PRO A 229 4.59 32.49 -4.26
CA PRO A 229 5.39 32.69 -3.05
C PRO A 229 5.01 31.76 -1.89
N GLU A 230 3.76 31.33 -1.82
CA GLU A 230 3.26 30.42 -0.80
C GLU A 230 3.80 29.00 -0.94
N CYS A 231 4.18 28.59 -2.15
CA CYS A 231 4.74 27.27 -2.41
C CYS A 231 6.28 27.24 -2.35
N GLN A 232 6.92 28.39 -2.18
CA GLN A 232 8.38 28.53 -2.15
C GLN A 232 8.87 28.38 -0.71
N ILE A 233 9.71 27.37 -0.47
CA ILE A 233 10.27 27.09 0.86
C ILE A 233 11.79 27.07 0.81
N SER A 234 12.44 27.12 1.97
CA SER A 234 13.88 26.95 2.06
C SER A 234 14.30 25.48 1.92
N GLU A 235 15.57 25.24 1.56
CA GLU A 235 16.13 23.88 1.55
C GLU A 235 16.04 23.21 2.94
N ASP A 236 16.26 23.98 4.01
CA ASP A 236 16.16 23.49 5.38
C ASP A 236 14.74 23.03 5.73
N GLU A 237 13.72 23.78 5.31
CA GLU A 237 12.32 23.40 5.49
C GLU A 237 11.95 22.15 4.67
N MET A 238 12.42 22.07 3.42
CA MET A 238 12.16 20.93 2.55
C MET A 238 12.81 19.65 3.10
N ASN A 239 14.06 19.74 3.56
CA ASN A 239 14.76 18.61 4.19
C ASN A 239 14.04 18.15 5.45
N LYS A 240 13.59 19.08 6.30
CA LYS A 240 12.84 18.75 7.50
C LYS A 240 11.53 18.03 7.19
N LEU A 241 10.75 18.50 6.21
CA LEU A 241 9.50 17.86 5.79
C LEU A 241 9.77 16.46 5.21
N THR A 242 10.80 16.34 4.37
CA THR A 242 11.19 15.06 3.77
C THR A 242 11.61 14.06 4.85
N ASP A 243 12.40 14.48 5.84
CA ASP A 243 12.81 13.63 6.97
C ASP A 243 11.63 13.25 7.86
N GLU A 244 10.67 14.16 8.10
CA GLU A 244 9.43 13.87 8.82
C GLU A 244 8.63 12.77 8.11
N TRP A 245 8.40 12.91 6.80
CA TRP A 245 7.66 11.92 6.02
C TRP A 245 8.38 10.57 5.94
N ARG A 246 9.71 10.60 5.79
CA ARG A 246 10.55 9.40 5.82
C ARG A 246 10.56 8.72 7.16
N SER A 247 10.37 9.45 8.26
CA SER A 247 10.29 8.85 9.59
C SER A 247 8.93 8.21 9.90
N ASN A 248 7.92 8.51 9.07
CA ASN A 248 6.54 8.08 9.28
C ASN A 248 6.19 6.74 8.62
N TYR A 249 7.17 5.99 8.13
CA TYR A 249 6.89 4.73 7.41
C TYR A 249 6.36 3.63 8.33
N VAL A 250 5.56 2.75 7.73
CA VAL A 250 5.14 1.47 8.30
C VAL A 250 5.92 0.35 7.59
N GLU A 251 6.58 -0.51 8.37
CA GLU A 251 7.12 -1.77 7.85
C GLU A 251 5.98 -2.73 7.50
N ILE A 252 6.14 -3.53 6.44
CA ILE A 252 5.10 -4.48 6.02
C ILE A 252 5.64 -5.91 6.21
N GLU A 253 4.94 -6.73 6.98
CA GLU A 253 5.17 -8.17 7.00
C GLU A 253 4.39 -8.80 5.84
N TRP A 254 5.12 -9.12 4.77
CA TRP A 254 4.58 -9.61 3.52
C TRP A 254 4.15 -11.08 3.57
N LEU A 255 3.01 -11.41 2.97
CA LEU A 255 2.71 -12.77 2.50
C LEU A 255 3.56 -13.04 1.25
N LYS A 256 4.02 -14.28 1.07
CA LYS A 256 4.89 -14.62 -0.06
C LYS A 256 4.08 -14.94 -1.30
N PHE A 257 4.38 -14.28 -2.42
CA PHE A 257 3.68 -14.56 -3.68
C PHE A 257 3.90 -16.01 -4.16
N ALA A 258 5.09 -16.58 -3.91
CA ALA A 258 5.36 -17.99 -4.19
C ALA A 258 4.39 -18.96 -3.47
N ASP A 259 4.04 -18.67 -2.21
CA ASP A 259 3.11 -19.49 -1.43
C ASP A 259 1.69 -19.44 -2.03
N TYR A 260 1.28 -18.27 -2.56
CA TYR A 260 0.01 -18.14 -3.29
C TYR A 260 0.00 -19.01 -4.56
N ILE A 261 1.09 -18.99 -5.33
CA ILE A 261 1.20 -19.79 -6.56
C ILE A 261 1.10 -21.28 -6.27
N GLU A 262 1.78 -21.75 -5.22
CA GLU A 262 1.71 -23.16 -4.79
C GLU A 262 0.30 -23.54 -4.32
N LYS A 263 -0.37 -22.63 -3.59
CA LYS A 263 -1.73 -22.84 -3.06
C LYS A 263 -2.81 -22.83 -4.16
N TYR A 264 -2.64 -22.03 -5.22
CA TYR A 264 -3.64 -21.81 -6.26
C TYR A 264 -3.10 -21.98 -7.70
N PRO A 265 -2.55 -23.16 -8.07
CA PRO A 265 -1.98 -23.38 -9.40
C PRO A 265 -2.99 -23.15 -10.54
N GLN A 266 -4.27 -23.44 -10.30
CA GLN A 266 -5.36 -23.29 -11.28
C GLN A 266 -5.62 -21.85 -11.74
N VAL A 267 -5.17 -20.84 -10.98
CA VAL A 267 -5.28 -19.42 -11.39
C VAL A 267 -4.38 -19.14 -12.59
N PHE A 268 -3.27 -19.86 -12.70
CA PHE A 268 -2.19 -19.63 -13.64
C PHE A 268 -2.19 -20.59 -14.85
N GLU A 269 -3.18 -21.48 -14.92
CA GLU A 269 -3.43 -22.36 -16.08
C GLU A 269 -4.19 -21.64 -17.22
#